data_AF-A0A957YQ57-F1
#
_entry.id   AF-A0A957YQ57-F1
#
_cell.length_a   1.000
_cell.length_b   1.000
_cell.length_c   1.000
_cell.angle_alpha   90.00
_cell.angle_beta   90.00
_cell.angle_gamma   90.00
#
_symmetry.space_group_name_H-M   'P 1'
#
loop_
_entity.id
_entity.type
_entity.pdbx_description
1 polymer ?
#
loop_
_entity_poly.entity_id
_entity_poly.type
_entity_poly.pdbx_seq_one_letter_code
_entity_poly.pdbx_strand_id
1 'polypeptide(L)'
;MTKPRWGNRLLLILIVIANLTINSGSLPASSLDLAPDSDSNPPPGPDRFSIIAVDYMSYDWELRSWKDKSTICELSVEHDGMPLPDEVFQQCGTIIYRNWVAQPLCNVNNVTKCDGYYAVLLDTIPKEKEIAMQLPAASAWISIEDCEPVYSASTNICETQPTLVITGQEPLPNETIVSVEGTYDGQSFHCDDTDTCKFRIPETGDDGVTVEFWAYSSYGDSSLIYDAQVRVKQVDEGDPDQLYWYVDVLSSQWQGEISATCAETWDTFPPVGGAPEWLSTPNQSEDLSSDIPYTYLAANLILQGAVDAGTCPDGGLTPGNVVNQCGLERSREAVNEWQNQFDDLILATAMETNVPARLLKNLFARESQFWPGIFHAAGDIGLGQLTENGADTALFWNRSFFNQFCPLVMDSEICGAGYANLEEDQQEELRRALVGSVDASCEDCPLGLDLTQADFSVGVFAHTLIANCEQTAQVVYNYTGKSPSDVASYEDLWKFTLVNYNAGGGCLAEALTGAEGVSDLPLTWDSVSPFLTGACSGAVDYVNDISQ
;
A
#
# COMPACT_ATOMS: atom_id res chain seq x y z
N MET A 1 -6.75 -65.49 39.08
CA MET A 1 -7.81 -66.22 38.34
C MET A 1 -8.33 -65.27 37.25
N THR A 2 -8.50 -65.58 35.96
CA THR A 2 -8.05 -66.73 35.14
C THR A 2 -8.15 -66.30 33.65
N LYS A 3 -7.09 -66.52 32.85
CA LYS A 3 -7.07 -66.41 31.36
C LYS A 3 -7.92 -67.54 30.71
N PRO A 4 -8.17 -67.64 29.37
CA PRO A 4 -7.39 -67.17 28.20
C PRO A 4 -8.29 -66.59 27.04
N ARG A 5 -7.95 -66.47 25.73
CA ARG A 5 -6.76 -66.80 24.87
C ARG A 5 -6.72 -65.93 23.58
N TRP A 6 -5.62 -66.05 22.83
CA TRP A 6 -5.34 -65.91 21.37
C TRP A 6 -6.42 -65.56 20.31
N GLY A 7 -6.02 -65.04 19.14
CA GLY A 7 -4.63 -64.83 18.66
C GLY A 7 -4.49 -64.32 17.22
N ASN A 8 -3.23 -64.22 16.75
CA ASN A 8 -2.81 -63.53 15.53
C ASN A 8 -2.23 -64.53 14.48
N ARG A 9 -2.25 -64.17 13.17
CA ARG A 9 -1.71 -64.82 11.92
C ARG A 9 -2.80 -64.97 10.84
N LEU A 10 -2.58 -64.74 9.53
CA LEU A 10 -1.44 -65.15 8.67
C LEU A 10 -1.40 -64.36 7.33
N LEU A 11 -0.26 -64.44 6.62
CA LEU A 11 0.03 -63.88 5.28
C LEU A 11 -0.83 -64.47 4.13
N LEU A 12 -0.88 -63.76 3.00
CA LEU A 12 -0.62 -64.34 1.66
C LEU A 12 -0.07 -63.28 0.67
N ILE A 13 0.69 -63.74 -0.34
CA ILE A 13 1.49 -62.96 -1.31
C ILE A 13 1.19 -63.49 -2.73
N LEU A 14 1.27 -62.63 -3.78
CA LEU A 14 1.67 -62.86 -5.20
C LEU A 14 1.05 -61.74 -6.08
N ILE A 15 1.79 -60.75 -6.62
CA ILE A 15 2.74 -60.74 -7.76
C ILE A 15 2.09 -60.97 -9.15
N VAL A 16 2.12 -59.93 -10.00
CA VAL A 16 2.37 -59.96 -11.47
C VAL A 16 3.21 -58.71 -11.84
N ILE A 17 4.01 -58.80 -12.90
CA ILE A 17 5.16 -57.91 -13.26
C ILE A 17 5.02 -57.41 -14.72
N ALA A 18 5.77 -56.35 -15.08
CA ALA A 18 6.21 -55.92 -16.43
C ALA A 18 5.24 -55.02 -17.27
N ASN A 19 5.70 -54.08 -18.12
CA ASN A 19 7.01 -53.40 -18.26
C ASN A 19 6.92 -52.16 -19.21
N LEU A 20 7.77 -51.15 -18.96
CA LEU A 20 8.48 -50.25 -19.93
C LEU A 20 7.78 -49.65 -21.17
N THR A 21 7.64 -48.32 -21.19
CA THR A 21 8.12 -47.38 -22.25
C THR A 21 8.29 -45.99 -21.58
N ILE A 22 9.51 -45.50 -21.33
CA ILE A 22 10.30 -44.58 -22.18
C ILE A 22 9.49 -43.46 -22.85
N ASN A 23 9.47 -42.28 -22.22
CA ASN A 23 9.59 -40.97 -22.88
C ASN A 23 10.23 -40.02 -21.84
N SER A 24 11.44 -39.49 -22.03
CA SER A 24 11.76 -38.28 -22.81
C SER A 24 10.90 -37.07 -22.39
N GLY A 25 11.42 -36.21 -21.52
CA GLY A 25 10.74 -34.99 -21.07
C GLY A 25 11.47 -34.32 -19.91
N SER A 26 12.20 -33.25 -20.24
CA SER A 26 12.63 -32.12 -19.39
C SER A 26 12.47 -32.22 -17.86
N LEU A 27 13.60 -32.04 -17.17
CA LEU A 27 13.66 -31.40 -15.84
C LEU A 27 12.87 -30.08 -15.89
N PRO A 28 12.21 -29.64 -14.80
CA PRO A 28 11.78 -28.25 -14.71
C PRO A 28 13.04 -27.39 -14.76
N ALA A 29 13.17 -26.57 -15.80
CA ALA A 29 14.19 -25.54 -15.83
C ALA A 29 13.84 -24.53 -14.74
N SER A 30 14.85 -24.12 -13.96
CA SER A 30 14.77 -22.91 -13.16
C SER A 30 14.63 -21.73 -14.12
N SER A 31 13.38 -21.40 -14.43
CA SER A 31 13.00 -20.17 -15.12
C SER A 31 12.74 -19.16 -14.00
N LEU A 32 13.57 -18.12 -13.92
CA LEU A 32 13.13 -16.86 -13.34
C LEU A 32 12.13 -16.24 -14.33
N ASP A 33 10.94 -16.83 -14.41
CA ASP A 33 9.81 -16.19 -15.06
C ASP A 33 9.34 -15.12 -14.08
N LEU A 34 9.84 -13.90 -14.34
CA LEU A 34 9.34 -12.68 -13.74
C LEU A 34 7.81 -12.64 -13.87
N ALA A 35 7.16 -12.10 -12.85
CA ALA A 35 5.73 -11.82 -12.87
C ALA A 35 5.36 -10.96 -14.11
N PRO A 36 4.12 -11.07 -14.62
CA PRO A 36 3.80 -10.75 -16.02
C PRO A 36 3.91 -9.27 -16.36
N ASP A 37 4.01 -8.98 -17.66
CA ASP A 37 3.92 -7.65 -18.26
C ASP A 37 2.84 -6.80 -17.57
N SER A 38 3.24 -5.65 -17.01
CA SER A 38 2.33 -4.56 -16.68
C SER A 38 2.44 -3.49 -17.76
N ASP A 39 1.50 -3.59 -18.69
CA ASP A 39 1.12 -2.68 -19.77
C ASP A 39 2.13 -2.32 -20.88
N SER A 40 1.61 -2.46 -22.10
CA SER A 40 2.38 -2.51 -23.34
C SER A 40 2.54 -1.13 -23.98
N ASN A 41 3.33 -0.24 -23.37
CA ASN A 41 3.79 0.97 -24.06
C ASN A 41 5.19 1.42 -23.60
N PRO A 42 6.25 0.59 -23.79
CA PRO A 42 7.62 1.02 -23.51
C PRO A 42 7.95 2.27 -24.35
N PRO A 43 8.67 3.26 -23.80
CA PRO A 43 8.87 4.52 -24.50
C PRO A 43 9.58 4.30 -25.84
N PRO A 44 9.08 4.85 -26.96
CA PRO A 44 9.78 4.75 -28.24
C PRO A 44 11.17 5.40 -28.13
N GLY A 45 12.22 4.57 -28.26
CA GLY A 45 13.62 4.97 -28.18
C GLY A 45 14.60 3.80 -28.00
N PRO A 46 15.91 4.07 -27.83
CA PRO A 46 16.90 3.07 -27.42
C PRO A 46 16.79 2.72 -25.92
N ASP A 47 17.04 1.47 -25.55
CA ASP A 47 17.05 1.06 -24.15
C ASP A 47 18.16 1.80 -23.36
N ARG A 48 17.79 2.40 -22.21
CA ARG A 48 18.74 3.17 -21.40
C ARG A 48 19.67 2.27 -20.58
N PHE A 49 20.92 2.13 -21.02
CA PHE A 49 21.96 1.41 -20.28
C PHE A 49 23.28 2.19 -20.22
N SER A 50 23.99 2.03 -19.10
CA SER A 50 25.41 2.40 -18.96
C SER A 50 26.26 1.16 -18.73
N ILE A 51 27.41 1.08 -19.39
CA ILE A 51 28.40 0.02 -19.13
C ILE A 51 29.36 0.54 -18.06
N ILE A 52 29.36 -0.10 -16.89
CA ILE A 52 30.34 0.14 -15.84
C ILE A 52 31.36 -1.00 -15.90
N ALA A 53 32.63 -0.64 -16.02
CA ALA A 53 33.72 -1.59 -15.93
C ALA A 53 34.08 -1.80 -14.46
N VAL A 54 33.98 -3.04 -13.99
CA VAL A 54 34.21 -3.42 -12.59
C VAL A 54 35.50 -4.23 -12.48
N ASP A 55 36.47 -3.67 -11.76
CA ASP A 55 37.70 -4.37 -11.36
C ASP A 55 37.35 -5.54 -10.42
N TYR A 56 37.87 -6.72 -10.74
CA TYR A 56 37.79 -7.90 -9.88
C TYR A 56 39.11 -8.70 -9.93
N MET A 57 39.34 -9.52 -8.90
CA MET A 57 40.51 -10.40 -8.88
C MET A 57 40.10 -11.79 -9.37
N SER A 58 40.71 -12.23 -10.46
CA SER A 58 40.60 -13.61 -10.95
C SER A 58 41.69 -14.45 -10.32
N TYR A 59 41.30 -15.47 -9.57
CA TYR A 59 42.20 -16.44 -8.97
C TYR A 59 42.24 -17.67 -9.90
N ASP A 60 43.38 -17.88 -10.56
CA ASP A 60 43.53 -18.93 -11.57
C ASP A 60 44.17 -20.15 -10.90
N TRP A 61 43.42 -21.25 -10.84
CA TRP A 61 43.75 -22.48 -10.13
C TRP A 61 43.99 -23.65 -11.08
N GLU A 62 44.86 -24.58 -10.68
CA GLU A 62 44.96 -25.92 -11.25
C GLU A 62 44.52 -26.98 -10.25
N LEU A 63 43.61 -27.87 -10.64
CA LEU A 63 43.41 -29.15 -9.96
C LEU A 63 44.45 -30.15 -10.47
N ARG A 64 45.35 -30.61 -9.58
CA ARG A 64 46.41 -31.58 -9.89
C ARG A 64 46.20 -32.91 -9.19
N SER A 65 46.55 -34.00 -9.86
CA SER A 65 46.51 -35.37 -9.32
C SER A 65 47.59 -35.57 -8.25
N TRP A 66 47.23 -36.09 -7.07
CA TRP A 66 48.21 -36.45 -6.03
C TRP A 66 49.19 -37.54 -6.48
N LYS A 67 48.74 -38.43 -7.38
CA LYS A 67 49.46 -39.64 -7.80
C LYS A 67 50.68 -39.35 -8.68
N ASP A 68 50.55 -38.39 -9.60
CA ASP A 68 51.54 -38.10 -10.64
C ASP A 68 51.78 -36.60 -10.89
N LYS A 69 51.07 -35.73 -10.16
CA LYS A 69 51.14 -34.27 -10.26
C LYS A 69 50.72 -33.71 -11.63
N SER A 70 50.04 -34.52 -12.45
CA SER A 70 49.45 -34.06 -13.70
C SER A 70 48.31 -33.07 -13.43
N THR A 71 48.22 -32.05 -14.29
CA THR A 71 47.09 -31.12 -14.34
C THR A 71 45.86 -31.85 -14.88
N ILE A 72 44.77 -31.77 -14.14
CA ILE A 72 43.50 -32.46 -14.42
C ILE A 72 42.44 -31.46 -14.90
N CYS A 73 42.48 -30.22 -14.39
CA CYS A 73 41.65 -29.11 -14.80
C CYS A 73 42.35 -27.78 -14.45
N GLU A 74 42.12 -26.77 -15.27
CA GLU A 74 42.40 -25.35 -15.00
C GLU A 74 41.04 -24.65 -14.81
N LEU A 75 40.92 -23.79 -13.79
CA LEU A 75 39.69 -23.05 -13.51
C LEU A 75 40.00 -21.66 -12.91
N SER A 76 39.18 -20.67 -13.24
CA SER A 76 39.28 -19.30 -12.73
C SER A 76 38.10 -19.00 -11.82
N VAL A 77 38.34 -18.45 -10.64
CA VAL A 77 37.29 -18.08 -9.67
C VAL A 77 37.40 -16.59 -9.31
N GLU A 78 36.27 -15.96 -8.98
CA GLU A 78 36.20 -14.50 -8.73
C GLU A 78 36.25 -14.14 -7.23
N HIS A 79 36.68 -15.09 -6.38
CA HIS A 79 36.76 -14.92 -4.92
C HIS A 79 38.08 -15.45 -4.36
N ASP A 80 38.50 -14.92 -3.20
CA ASP A 80 39.65 -15.45 -2.46
C ASP A 80 39.33 -16.82 -1.82
N GLY A 81 40.33 -17.68 -1.69
CA GLY A 81 40.20 -19.03 -1.14
C GLY A 81 40.08 -20.14 -2.20
N MET A 82 39.86 -21.37 -1.71
CA MET A 82 39.78 -22.59 -2.54
C MET A 82 38.54 -22.59 -3.43
N PRO A 83 38.62 -23.07 -4.69
CA PRO A 83 37.46 -23.20 -5.56
C PRO A 83 36.33 -24.01 -4.94
N LEU A 84 35.11 -23.50 -5.05
CA LEU A 84 33.90 -24.12 -4.56
C LEU A 84 33.53 -25.36 -5.40
N PRO A 85 32.79 -26.33 -4.81
CA PRO A 85 32.38 -27.53 -5.54
C PRO A 85 31.64 -27.21 -6.85
N ASP A 86 30.77 -26.20 -6.87
CA ASP A 86 29.96 -25.89 -8.05
C ASP A 86 30.77 -25.22 -9.18
N GLU A 87 31.83 -24.47 -8.85
CA GLU A 87 32.78 -23.93 -9.84
C GLU A 87 33.58 -25.06 -10.49
N VAL A 88 34.04 -26.03 -9.69
CA VAL A 88 34.66 -27.27 -10.19
C VAL A 88 33.68 -28.08 -11.05
N PHE A 89 32.39 -28.10 -10.71
CA PHE A 89 31.36 -28.74 -11.53
C PHE A 89 31.19 -28.04 -12.88
N GLN A 90 31.06 -26.71 -12.89
CA GLN A 90 30.84 -25.93 -14.11
C GLN A 90 32.05 -25.93 -15.04
N GLN A 91 33.26 -25.72 -14.51
CA GLN A 91 34.47 -25.55 -15.33
C GLN A 91 35.20 -26.88 -15.62
N CYS A 92 35.25 -27.82 -14.65
CA CYS A 92 35.93 -29.11 -14.80
C CYS A 92 34.99 -30.27 -15.15
N GLY A 93 33.68 -30.08 -15.06
CA GLY A 93 32.68 -31.08 -15.40
C GLY A 93 32.49 -32.19 -14.36
N THR A 94 31.40 -32.94 -14.53
CA THR A 94 30.82 -33.83 -13.51
C THR A 94 31.75 -34.95 -13.01
N ILE A 95 32.66 -35.46 -13.84
CA ILE A 95 33.55 -36.57 -13.44
C ILE A 95 34.63 -36.08 -12.48
N ILE A 96 35.26 -34.94 -12.78
CA ILE A 96 36.32 -34.35 -11.94
C ILE A 96 35.69 -33.87 -10.63
N TYR A 97 34.54 -33.17 -10.70
CA TYR A 97 33.74 -32.79 -9.55
C TYR A 97 33.41 -33.96 -8.60
N ARG A 98 32.86 -35.06 -9.12
CA ARG A 98 32.49 -36.22 -8.27
C ARG A 98 33.69 -36.82 -7.56
N ASN A 99 34.83 -36.91 -8.24
CA ASN A 99 36.08 -37.38 -7.63
C ASN A 99 36.61 -36.38 -6.58
N TRP A 100 36.53 -35.08 -6.87
CA TRP A 100 36.95 -33.99 -5.97
C TRP A 100 36.17 -33.96 -4.65
N VAL A 101 34.84 -34.12 -4.71
CA VAL A 101 33.98 -34.11 -3.52
C VAL A 101 34.04 -35.44 -2.76
N ALA A 102 34.22 -36.58 -3.45
CA ALA A 102 34.24 -37.91 -2.82
C ALA A 102 35.62 -38.37 -2.31
N GLN A 103 36.70 -37.60 -2.54
CA GLN A 103 38.05 -37.99 -2.12
C GLN A 103 38.21 -37.96 -0.59
N PRO A 104 39.01 -38.87 0.00
CA PRO A 104 39.31 -38.84 1.43
C PRO A 104 40.21 -37.64 1.77
N LEU A 105 40.12 -37.15 3.02
CA LEU A 105 40.96 -36.06 3.52
C LEU A 105 42.46 -36.41 3.42
N CYS A 106 43.21 -35.59 2.67
CA CYS A 106 44.65 -35.75 2.53
C CYS A 106 45.40 -35.27 3.79
N ASN A 107 46.31 -36.09 4.31
CA ASN A 107 47.26 -35.66 5.34
C ASN A 107 48.49 -35.02 4.67
N VAL A 108 48.57 -33.69 4.72
CA VAL A 108 49.64 -32.89 4.11
C VAL A 108 51.06 -33.26 4.60
N ASN A 109 51.20 -33.90 5.76
CA ASN A 109 52.49 -34.39 6.25
C ASN A 109 52.94 -35.71 5.59
N ASN A 110 52.09 -36.35 4.79
CA ASN A 110 52.39 -37.59 4.07
C ASN A 110 51.63 -37.69 2.73
N VAL A 111 51.88 -36.72 1.86
CA VAL A 111 51.23 -36.57 0.54
C VAL A 111 51.34 -37.79 -0.38
N THR A 112 52.30 -38.69 -0.15
CA THR A 112 52.47 -39.92 -0.96
C THR A 112 51.38 -40.97 -0.75
N LYS A 113 50.47 -40.74 0.21
CA LYS A 113 49.29 -41.56 0.49
C LYS A 113 47.97 -40.84 0.20
N CYS A 114 48.01 -39.67 -0.43
CA CYS A 114 46.79 -38.94 -0.79
C CYS A 114 46.28 -39.42 -2.15
N ASP A 115 44.98 -39.70 -2.21
CA ASP A 115 44.26 -40.07 -3.42
C ASP A 115 43.38 -38.90 -3.87
N GLY A 116 43.04 -38.84 -5.17
CA GLY A 116 42.29 -37.73 -5.75
C GLY A 116 43.18 -36.57 -6.20
N TYR A 117 42.71 -35.34 -5.99
CA TYR A 117 43.33 -34.12 -6.49
C TYR A 117 43.66 -33.13 -5.36
N TYR A 118 44.41 -32.08 -5.70
CA TYR A 118 44.59 -30.88 -4.88
C TYR A 118 44.57 -29.64 -5.78
N ALA A 119 44.06 -28.53 -5.25
CA ALA A 119 44.10 -27.25 -5.95
C ALA A 119 45.44 -26.55 -5.70
N VAL A 120 45.99 -25.93 -6.73
CA VAL A 120 47.18 -25.06 -6.67
C VAL A 120 46.81 -23.73 -7.29
N LEU A 121 46.89 -22.65 -6.50
CA LEU A 121 46.77 -21.29 -7.02
C LEU A 121 48.00 -21.02 -7.89
N LEU A 122 47.78 -20.68 -9.16
CA LEU A 122 48.85 -20.32 -10.09
C LEU A 122 49.13 -18.82 -10.05
N ASP A 123 48.07 -18.02 -10.18
CA ASP A 123 48.16 -16.58 -10.33
C ASP A 123 46.92 -15.89 -9.74
N THR A 124 47.02 -14.57 -9.53
CA THR A 124 45.92 -13.74 -9.04
C THR A 124 45.93 -12.45 -9.86
N ILE A 125 45.10 -12.44 -10.90
CA ILE A 125 45.16 -11.48 -12.00
C ILE A 125 44.05 -10.44 -11.80
N PRO A 126 44.36 -9.14 -11.76
CA PRO A 126 43.35 -8.10 -11.87
C PRO A 126 42.71 -8.20 -13.26
N LYS A 127 41.40 -8.42 -13.30
CA LYS A 127 40.60 -8.43 -14.52
C LYS A 127 39.48 -7.40 -14.37
N GLU A 128 38.96 -6.96 -15.50
CA GLU A 128 37.90 -5.97 -15.59
C GLU A 128 36.73 -6.64 -16.32
N LYS A 129 35.50 -6.49 -15.81
CA LYS A 129 34.30 -6.98 -16.48
C LYS A 129 33.29 -5.86 -16.67
N GLU A 130 32.70 -5.81 -17.86
CA GLU A 130 31.64 -4.88 -18.20
C GLU A 130 30.31 -5.37 -17.61
N ILE A 131 29.69 -4.54 -16.78
CA ILE A 131 28.34 -4.75 -16.25
C ILE A 131 27.44 -3.66 -16.83
N ALA A 132 26.37 -4.07 -17.52
CA ALA A 132 25.33 -3.17 -17.96
C ALA A 132 24.41 -2.82 -16.77
N MET A 133 24.27 -1.53 -16.49
CA MET A 133 23.36 -0.99 -15.50
C MET A 133 22.23 -0.26 -16.23
N GLN A 134 20.98 -0.63 -15.91
CA GLN A 134 19.81 0.08 -16.42
C GLN A 134 19.77 1.49 -15.82
N LEU A 135 19.48 2.48 -16.66
CA LEU A 135 19.38 3.87 -16.29
C LEU A 135 17.90 4.29 -16.16
N PRO A 136 17.56 5.25 -15.29
CA PRO A 136 16.19 5.73 -15.14
C PRO A 136 15.69 6.44 -16.42
N ALA A 137 14.42 6.25 -16.75
CA ALA A 137 13.74 6.88 -17.89
C ALA A 137 13.32 8.33 -17.59
N ALA A 138 13.07 9.10 -18.65
CA ALA A 138 12.41 10.38 -18.53
C ALA A 138 10.95 10.20 -18.04
N SER A 139 10.40 11.23 -17.39
CA SER A 139 9.00 11.30 -16.98
C SER A 139 8.37 12.62 -17.42
N ALA A 140 7.05 12.74 -17.27
CA ALA A 140 6.31 13.97 -17.51
C ALA A 140 5.26 14.14 -16.40
N TRP A 141 5.03 15.37 -15.96
CA TRP A 141 4.21 15.70 -14.81
C TRP A 141 3.20 16.79 -15.14
N ILE A 142 2.04 16.76 -14.48
CA ILE A 142 0.92 17.68 -14.70
C ILE A 142 0.67 18.55 -13.46
N SER A 143 0.49 19.85 -13.68
CA SER A 143 0.18 20.85 -12.65
C SER A 143 -0.68 21.97 -13.22
N ILE A 144 -1.14 22.89 -12.36
CA ILE A 144 -1.91 24.09 -12.75
C ILE A 144 -1.21 25.36 -12.27
N GLU A 145 -1.40 26.45 -13.01
CA GLU A 145 -0.96 27.80 -12.63
C GLU A 145 -2.14 28.78 -12.59
N ASP A 146 -1.97 29.85 -11.80
CA ASP A 146 -2.96 30.90 -11.50
C ASP A 146 -4.18 30.43 -10.67
N CYS A 147 -4.01 29.36 -9.89
CA CYS A 147 -5.04 28.75 -9.03
C CYS A 147 -4.52 28.59 -7.60
N GLU A 148 -5.40 28.80 -6.61
CA GLU A 148 -5.12 28.59 -5.19
C GLU A 148 -5.77 27.27 -4.70
N PRO A 149 -5.07 26.44 -3.92
CA PRO A 149 -5.60 25.20 -3.36
C PRO A 149 -6.61 25.47 -2.22
N VAL A 150 -7.75 24.78 -2.21
CA VAL A 150 -8.80 24.93 -1.18
C VAL A 150 -9.06 23.61 -0.46
N TYR A 151 -8.33 23.37 0.62
CA TYR A 151 -8.38 22.14 1.44
C TYR A 151 -9.77 21.79 1.97
N SER A 152 -10.59 22.79 2.31
CA SER A 152 -11.95 22.58 2.80
C SER A 152 -12.93 22.05 1.75
N ALA A 153 -12.56 22.11 0.47
CA ALA A 153 -13.37 21.66 -0.65
C ALA A 153 -12.67 20.55 -1.47
N SER A 154 -11.42 20.22 -1.17
CA SER A 154 -10.56 19.28 -1.92
C SER A 154 -10.48 19.60 -3.42
N THR A 155 -10.41 20.89 -3.76
CA THR A 155 -10.44 21.43 -5.13
C THR A 155 -9.48 22.62 -5.24
N ASN A 156 -9.24 23.13 -6.45
CA ASN A 156 -8.44 24.32 -6.71
C ASN A 156 -9.33 25.42 -7.30
N ILE A 157 -9.15 26.68 -6.85
CA ILE A 157 -9.94 27.83 -7.32
C ILE A 157 -9.03 28.85 -7.99
N CYS A 158 -9.40 29.27 -9.21
CA CYS A 158 -8.65 30.23 -10.01
C CYS A 158 -9.50 31.49 -10.26
N GLU A 159 -8.94 32.69 -10.03
CA GLU A 159 -9.60 33.97 -10.33
C GLU A 159 -9.70 34.25 -11.85
N THR A 160 -8.90 33.55 -12.64
CA THR A 160 -8.87 33.67 -14.10
C THR A 160 -8.94 32.29 -14.75
N GLN A 161 -9.23 32.23 -16.05
CA GLN A 161 -9.27 30.98 -16.79
C GLN A 161 -7.96 30.19 -16.56
N PRO A 162 -7.99 28.95 -16.03
CA PRO A 162 -6.81 28.23 -15.57
C PRO A 162 -5.78 27.95 -16.66
N THR A 163 -4.51 27.86 -16.26
CA THR A 163 -3.40 27.37 -17.11
C THR A 163 -3.05 25.95 -16.70
N LEU A 164 -3.12 24.99 -17.64
CA LEU A 164 -2.54 23.66 -17.45
C LEU A 164 -1.06 23.70 -17.82
N VAL A 165 -0.24 23.02 -17.02
CA VAL A 165 1.21 22.95 -17.18
C VAL A 165 1.65 21.49 -17.19
N ILE A 166 2.30 21.08 -18.28
CA ILE A 166 2.95 19.77 -18.38
C ILE A 166 4.46 19.99 -18.38
N THR A 167 5.18 19.35 -17.45
CA THR A 167 6.63 19.49 -17.29
C THR A 167 7.32 18.14 -17.45
N GLY A 168 8.17 18.01 -18.45
CA GLY A 168 9.06 16.86 -18.62
C GLY A 168 10.22 16.90 -17.62
N GLN A 169 10.64 15.74 -17.14
CA GLN A 169 11.78 15.59 -16.23
C GLN A 169 12.75 14.53 -16.75
N GLU A 170 14.00 14.94 -16.94
CA GLU A 170 15.10 14.04 -17.32
C GLU A 170 16.01 13.77 -16.09
N PRO A 171 16.08 12.52 -15.59
CA PRO A 171 16.93 12.19 -14.45
C PRO A 171 18.43 12.08 -14.77
N LEU A 172 18.84 11.96 -16.04
CA LEU A 172 20.24 11.81 -16.41
C LEU A 172 20.96 13.17 -16.49
N PRO A 173 22.11 13.36 -15.79
CA PRO A 173 22.73 14.68 -15.63
C PRO A 173 23.40 15.25 -16.88
N ASN A 174 23.50 14.47 -17.96
CA ASN A 174 24.07 14.88 -19.25
C ASN A 174 22.99 15.01 -20.34
N GLU A 175 21.73 14.70 -20.03
CA GLU A 175 20.61 14.74 -20.94
C GLU A 175 19.60 15.82 -20.52
N THR A 176 18.69 16.16 -21.41
CA THR A 176 17.67 17.20 -21.24
C THR A 176 16.39 16.80 -21.96
N ILE A 177 15.24 17.29 -21.51
CA ILE A 177 14.00 17.20 -22.29
C ILE A 177 14.10 18.11 -23.51
N VAL A 178 13.72 17.58 -24.68
CA VAL A 178 13.78 18.30 -25.97
C VAL A 178 12.41 18.79 -26.43
N SER A 179 11.33 18.08 -26.07
CA SER A 179 9.96 18.51 -26.31
C SER A 179 8.99 17.82 -25.35
N VAL A 180 7.80 18.42 -25.21
CA VAL A 180 6.65 17.86 -24.48
C VAL A 180 5.46 17.81 -25.43
N GLU A 181 4.75 16.68 -25.44
CA GLU A 181 3.64 16.39 -26.36
C GLU A 181 2.45 15.78 -25.61
N GLY A 182 1.28 15.83 -26.23
CA GLY A 182 0.08 15.24 -25.67
C GLY A 182 -1.19 15.52 -26.45
N THR A 183 -2.32 15.11 -25.87
CA THR A 183 -3.67 15.44 -26.32
C THR A 183 -4.47 16.03 -25.16
N TYR A 184 -5.34 17.00 -25.43
CA TYR A 184 -6.33 17.55 -24.49
C TYR A 184 -7.69 17.45 -25.17
N ASP A 185 -8.63 16.66 -24.61
CA ASP A 185 -9.91 16.32 -25.27
C ASP A 185 -9.70 15.81 -26.72
N GLY A 186 -8.68 14.96 -26.92
CA GLY A 186 -8.27 14.45 -28.22
C GLY A 186 -7.62 15.47 -29.18
N GLN A 187 -7.53 16.75 -28.81
CA GLN A 187 -6.80 17.76 -29.59
C GLN A 187 -5.31 17.76 -29.20
N SER A 188 -4.43 17.47 -30.16
CA SER A 188 -2.99 17.45 -29.92
C SER A 188 -2.41 18.81 -29.53
N PHE A 189 -1.50 18.81 -28.56
CA PHE A 189 -0.58 19.90 -28.25
C PHE A 189 0.88 19.43 -28.37
N HIS A 190 1.78 20.36 -28.64
CA HIS A 190 3.19 20.07 -28.92
C HIS A 190 4.03 21.32 -28.60
N CYS A 191 5.05 21.13 -27.78
CA CYS A 191 5.93 22.18 -27.30
C CYS A 191 7.39 21.79 -27.59
N ASP A 192 7.91 22.31 -28.72
CA ASP A 192 9.29 22.16 -29.20
C ASP A 192 10.31 22.96 -28.38
N ASP A 193 11.55 22.46 -28.34
CA ASP A 193 12.73 23.12 -27.75
C ASP A 193 12.52 23.56 -26.27
N THR A 194 11.67 22.83 -25.52
CA THR A 194 11.34 23.13 -24.12
C THR A 194 10.98 21.88 -23.33
N ASP A 195 11.22 21.93 -22.03
CA ASP A 195 10.79 20.96 -21.02
C ASP A 195 9.37 21.20 -20.51
N THR A 196 8.72 22.31 -20.88
CA THR A 196 7.46 22.74 -20.26
C THR A 196 6.45 23.20 -21.29
N CYS A 197 5.27 22.57 -21.31
CA CYS A 197 4.13 22.97 -22.15
C CYS A 197 3.04 23.64 -21.31
N LYS A 198 2.61 24.85 -21.70
CA LYS A 198 1.63 25.65 -20.95
C LYS A 198 0.51 26.16 -21.85
N PHE A 199 -0.74 25.93 -21.48
CA PHE A 199 -1.89 26.44 -22.22
C PHE A 199 -3.10 26.70 -21.32
N ARG A 200 -3.92 27.69 -21.68
CA ARG A 200 -5.20 27.98 -21.01
C ARG A 200 -6.23 26.93 -21.42
N ILE A 201 -6.93 26.35 -20.45
CA ILE A 201 -7.93 25.31 -20.68
C ILE A 201 -9.36 25.86 -20.58
N PRO A 202 -10.32 25.41 -21.42
CA PRO A 202 -11.71 25.87 -21.40
C PRO A 202 -12.51 25.23 -20.25
N GLU A 203 -13.76 25.66 -20.07
CA GLU A 203 -14.74 24.94 -19.24
C GLU A 203 -15.04 23.56 -19.85
N THR A 204 -15.19 22.54 -18.99
CA THR A 204 -15.50 21.15 -19.36
C THR A 204 -16.94 20.75 -18.99
N GLY A 205 -17.32 19.53 -19.38
CA GLY A 205 -18.44 18.82 -18.76
C GLY A 205 -18.17 18.49 -17.29
N ASP A 206 -19.19 17.97 -16.61
CA ASP A 206 -19.11 17.61 -15.18
C ASP A 206 -18.22 16.36 -14.96
N ASP A 207 -18.04 15.54 -16.00
CA ASP A 207 -17.16 14.37 -16.06
C ASP A 207 -15.71 14.73 -16.44
N GLY A 208 -15.40 16.01 -16.67
CA GLY A 208 -14.06 16.45 -17.12
C GLY A 208 -13.74 16.14 -18.59
N VAL A 209 -12.45 16.10 -18.91
CA VAL A 209 -11.88 15.63 -20.19
C VAL A 209 -10.55 14.90 -19.96
N THR A 210 -10.27 13.89 -20.78
CA THR A 210 -8.97 13.19 -20.79
C THR A 210 -7.86 14.08 -21.34
N VAL A 211 -6.70 14.03 -20.69
CA VAL A 211 -5.44 14.61 -21.15
C VAL A 211 -4.38 13.51 -21.19
N GLU A 212 -3.82 13.22 -22.36
CA GLU A 212 -2.67 12.31 -22.51
C GLU A 212 -1.41 13.14 -22.68
N PHE A 213 -0.28 12.75 -22.08
CA PHE A 213 0.97 13.51 -22.17
C PHE A 213 2.24 12.68 -21.99
N TRP A 214 3.32 13.11 -22.64
CA TRP A 214 4.65 12.52 -22.55
C TRP A 214 5.74 13.55 -22.88
N ALA A 215 6.99 13.22 -22.56
CA ALA A 215 8.16 14.05 -22.85
C ALA A 215 9.20 13.28 -23.68
N TYR A 216 9.97 13.98 -24.51
CA TYR A 216 11.09 13.42 -25.27
C TYR A 216 12.44 13.85 -24.67
N SER A 217 13.41 12.94 -24.66
CA SER A 217 14.76 13.19 -24.15
C SER A 217 15.81 13.36 -25.26
N SER A 218 16.85 14.14 -24.99
CA SER A 218 18.06 14.20 -25.82
C SER A 218 18.81 12.86 -25.91
N TYR A 219 18.53 11.91 -25.00
CA TYR A 219 19.00 10.53 -25.09
C TYR A 219 18.48 9.81 -26.36
N GLY A 220 17.40 10.32 -26.96
CA GLY A 220 16.78 9.77 -28.16
C GLY A 220 15.57 8.85 -27.89
N ASP A 221 15.06 8.86 -26.66
CA ASP A 221 13.84 8.17 -26.22
C ASP A 221 12.79 9.17 -25.69
N SER A 222 11.78 8.63 -25.02
CA SER A 222 10.68 9.39 -24.41
C SER A 222 10.38 8.89 -22.99
N SER A 223 9.45 9.54 -22.30
CA SER A 223 8.77 8.98 -21.14
C SER A 223 7.72 7.94 -21.56
N LEU A 224 7.10 7.29 -20.57
CA LEU A 224 5.80 6.66 -20.80
C LEU A 224 4.77 7.72 -21.23
N ILE A 225 3.69 7.28 -21.87
CA ILE A 225 2.48 8.09 -22.01
C ILE A 225 1.72 7.99 -20.69
N TYR A 226 1.42 9.14 -20.10
CA TYR A 226 0.61 9.28 -18.91
C TYR A 226 -0.74 9.90 -19.27
N ASP A 227 -1.74 9.61 -18.47
CA ASP A 227 -3.08 10.17 -18.58
C ASP A 227 -3.47 10.99 -17.34
N ALA A 228 -4.44 11.86 -17.53
CA ALA A 228 -5.12 12.60 -16.49
C ALA A 228 -6.58 12.84 -16.88
N GLN A 229 -7.48 12.86 -15.90
CA GLN A 229 -8.78 13.52 -16.05
C GLN A 229 -8.67 14.95 -15.52
N VAL A 230 -9.10 15.93 -16.32
CA VAL A 230 -9.10 17.35 -15.94
C VAL A 230 -10.52 17.90 -16.04
N ARG A 231 -11.06 18.39 -14.93
CA ARG A 231 -12.36 19.07 -14.88
C ARG A 231 -12.18 20.55 -14.58
N VAL A 232 -12.88 21.39 -15.34
CA VAL A 232 -12.86 22.85 -15.21
C VAL A 232 -14.30 23.36 -15.22
N LYS A 233 -14.78 23.90 -14.10
CA LYS A 233 -16.15 24.42 -13.98
C LYS A 233 -16.14 25.89 -13.58
N GLN A 234 -16.91 26.70 -14.30
CA GLN A 234 -17.13 28.09 -13.94
C GLN A 234 -18.37 28.17 -13.02
N VAL A 235 -18.21 28.70 -11.81
CA VAL A 235 -19.31 28.83 -10.84
C VAL A 235 -19.56 30.31 -10.54
N ASP A 236 -20.84 30.69 -10.60
CA ASP A 236 -21.34 31.99 -10.16
C ASP A 236 -21.78 31.87 -8.70
N GLU A 237 -20.92 32.28 -7.76
CA GLU A 237 -21.25 32.34 -6.33
C GLU A 237 -22.14 33.54 -5.95
N GLY A 238 -22.62 34.31 -6.94
CA GLY A 238 -23.51 35.45 -6.75
C GLY A 238 -22.82 36.81 -6.70
N ASP A 239 -21.51 36.89 -6.96
CA ASP A 239 -20.82 38.15 -7.25
C ASP A 239 -20.78 38.41 -8.77
N PRO A 240 -21.49 39.42 -9.30
CA PRO A 240 -21.53 39.70 -10.73
C PRO A 240 -20.20 40.24 -11.30
N ASP A 241 -19.23 40.60 -10.46
CA ASP A 241 -17.91 41.11 -10.84
C ASP A 241 -16.78 40.06 -10.66
N GLN A 242 -17.04 38.88 -10.06
CA GLN A 242 -16.07 37.77 -9.93
C GLN A 242 -16.68 36.41 -10.33
N LEU A 243 -16.03 35.72 -11.28
CA LEU A 243 -16.38 34.37 -11.70
C LEU A 243 -15.23 33.43 -11.32
N TYR A 244 -15.51 32.45 -10.45
CA TYR A 244 -14.51 31.50 -9.99
C TYR A 244 -14.44 30.28 -10.90
N TRP A 245 -13.21 29.83 -11.18
CA TRP A 245 -12.93 28.61 -11.92
C TRP A 245 -12.50 27.52 -10.95
N TYR A 246 -13.31 26.48 -10.83
CA TYR A 246 -12.97 25.27 -10.07
C TYR A 246 -12.22 24.31 -10.99
N VAL A 247 -11.09 23.80 -10.50
CA VAL A 247 -10.22 22.91 -11.27
C VAL A 247 -9.82 21.71 -10.44
N ASP A 248 -10.17 20.54 -10.96
CA ASP A 248 -9.86 19.25 -10.39
C ASP A 248 -9.04 18.46 -11.40
N VAL A 249 -7.97 17.80 -10.94
CA VAL A 249 -7.09 16.98 -11.77
C VAL A 249 -6.85 15.65 -11.08
N LEU A 250 -7.13 14.55 -11.79
CA LEU A 250 -6.86 13.18 -11.34
C LEU A 250 -5.74 12.62 -12.21
N SER A 251 -4.59 12.32 -11.64
CA SER A 251 -3.45 11.72 -12.35
C SER A 251 -2.36 11.27 -11.39
N SER A 252 -1.81 10.09 -11.65
CA SER A 252 -0.61 9.59 -10.95
C SER A 252 0.63 10.49 -11.10
N GLN A 253 0.63 11.42 -12.07
CA GLN A 253 1.70 12.40 -12.30
C GLN A 253 1.31 13.83 -11.85
N TRP A 254 0.33 13.97 -10.97
CA TRP A 254 -0.07 15.28 -10.42
C TRP A 254 1.01 15.86 -9.49
N GLN A 255 1.32 17.15 -9.68
CA GLN A 255 2.27 17.93 -8.86
C GLN A 255 1.64 19.13 -8.14
N GLY A 256 0.30 19.23 -8.10
CA GLY A 256 -0.39 20.25 -7.30
C GLY A 256 -0.51 19.87 -5.82
N GLU A 257 -0.83 20.86 -4.97
CA GLU A 257 -0.82 20.70 -3.51
C GLU A 257 -2.02 19.91 -2.95
N ILE A 258 -3.10 19.74 -3.74
CA ILE A 258 -4.31 19.01 -3.36
C ILE A 258 -4.68 18.00 -4.43
N SER A 259 -4.99 16.77 -4.01
CA SER A 259 -5.80 15.81 -4.74
C SER A 259 -6.82 15.21 -3.77
N ALA A 260 -8.07 15.05 -4.19
CA ALA A 260 -9.10 14.46 -3.35
C ALA A 260 -8.83 12.96 -3.17
N THR A 261 -8.61 12.50 -1.94
CA THR A 261 -8.23 11.10 -1.69
C THR A 261 -9.24 10.12 -2.28
N CYS A 262 -8.72 9.06 -2.91
CA CYS A 262 -9.45 8.03 -3.64
C CYS A 262 -10.18 8.50 -4.92
N ALA A 263 -10.14 9.78 -5.29
CA ALA A 263 -10.75 10.25 -6.54
C ALA A 263 -10.08 9.65 -7.78
N GLU A 264 -8.74 9.55 -7.79
CA GLU A 264 -7.97 8.87 -8.83
C GLU A 264 -8.29 7.37 -8.89
N THR A 265 -8.26 6.69 -7.74
CA THR A 265 -8.63 5.26 -7.57
C THR A 265 -10.01 4.92 -8.15
N TRP A 266 -10.94 5.88 -8.09
CA TRP A 266 -12.31 5.73 -8.56
C TRP A 266 -12.58 6.36 -9.92
N ASP A 267 -11.60 7.05 -10.52
CA ASP A 267 -11.78 7.91 -11.70
C ASP A 267 -12.97 8.89 -11.54
N THR A 268 -13.21 9.36 -10.31
CA THR A 268 -14.44 10.09 -9.92
C THR A 268 -14.12 11.39 -9.23
N PHE A 269 -14.49 12.52 -9.85
CA PHE A 269 -14.36 13.83 -9.23
C PHE A 269 -15.32 14.03 -8.03
N PRO A 270 -14.92 14.79 -6.99
CA PRO A 270 -15.84 15.35 -6.00
C PRO A 270 -16.97 16.19 -6.64
N PRO A 271 -18.03 16.57 -5.89
CA PRO A 271 -19.01 17.53 -6.39
C PRO A 271 -18.36 18.88 -6.77
N VAL A 272 -18.95 19.58 -7.73
CA VAL A 272 -18.50 20.93 -8.13
C VAL A 272 -18.77 21.91 -6.98
N GLY A 273 -17.76 22.68 -6.58
CA GLY A 273 -17.79 23.48 -5.35
C GLY A 273 -17.17 22.78 -4.15
N GLY A 274 -16.91 21.46 -4.25
CA GLY A 274 -16.20 20.66 -3.25
C GLY A 274 -17.02 19.51 -2.66
N ALA A 275 -16.34 18.69 -1.88
CA ALA A 275 -16.97 17.62 -1.10
C ALA A 275 -17.90 18.17 0.01
N PRO A 276 -18.93 17.41 0.46
CA PRO A 276 -19.76 17.80 1.60
C PRO A 276 -18.93 17.95 2.88
N GLU A 277 -19.45 18.67 3.88
CA GLU A 277 -18.68 19.04 5.08
C GLU A 277 -18.01 17.84 5.78
N TRP A 278 -18.68 16.69 5.93
CA TRP A 278 -18.09 15.50 6.55
C TRP A 278 -16.88 14.91 5.79
N LEU A 279 -16.69 15.29 4.52
CA LEU A 279 -15.54 14.99 3.66
C LEU A 279 -14.61 16.21 3.45
N SER A 280 -14.67 17.22 4.32
CA SER A 280 -13.78 18.40 4.28
C SER A 280 -12.58 18.30 5.23
N THR A 281 -11.52 19.07 4.90
CA THR A 281 -10.41 19.38 5.81
C THR A 281 -10.39 20.89 6.08
N PRO A 282 -10.70 21.36 7.31
CA PRO A 282 -10.70 22.80 7.60
C PRO A 282 -9.27 23.35 7.62
N ASN A 283 -9.13 24.67 7.52
CA ASN A 283 -7.82 25.31 7.49
C ASN A 283 -7.13 25.38 8.87
N GLN A 284 -7.88 25.30 9.97
CA GLN A 284 -7.40 25.38 11.35
C GLN A 284 -7.98 24.22 12.17
N SER A 285 -7.27 23.78 13.21
CA SER A 285 -7.67 22.62 14.03
C SER A 285 -8.85 22.93 14.95
N GLU A 286 -9.00 24.18 15.40
CA GLU A 286 -10.13 24.59 16.23
C GLU A 286 -11.49 24.46 15.52
N ASP A 287 -11.50 24.43 14.18
CA ASP A 287 -12.70 24.18 13.38
C ASP A 287 -13.13 22.69 13.37
N LEU A 288 -12.29 21.77 13.86
CA LEU A 288 -12.62 20.35 14.12
C LEU A 288 -13.21 20.14 15.53
N SER A 289 -13.07 21.11 16.43
CA SER A 289 -13.40 20.92 17.84
C SER A 289 -14.91 20.77 18.07
N SER A 290 -15.27 19.88 19.00
CA SER A 290 -16.65 19.55 19.36
C SER A 290 -16.86 19.48 20.88
N ASP A 291 -18.10 19.62 21.35
CA ASP A 291 -18.48 19.60 22.78
C ASP A 291 -19.41 18.42 23.14
N ILE A 292 -19.31 17.34 22.35
CA ILE A 292 -20.24 16.23 22.39
C ILE A 292 -20.11 15.48 23.73
N PRO A 293 -21.23 15.19 24.43
CA PRO A 293 -21.23 14.47 25.70
C PRO A 293 -21.00 12.96 25.53
N TYR A 294 -19.80 12.58 25.10
CA TYR A 294 -19.40 11.18 24.94
C TYR A 294 -19.52 10.40 26.26
N THR A 295 -20.52 9.53 26.35
CA THR A 295 -20.85 8.81 27.57
C THR A 295 -19.85 7.70 27.90
N TYR A 296 -19.24 7.09 26.88
CA TYR A 296 -18.20 6.08 27.06
C TYR A 296 -16.89 6.73 27.53
N LEU A 297 -16.48 7.83 26.88
CA LEU A 297 -15.32 8.63 27.31
C LEU A 297 -15.50 9.17 28.74
N ALA A 298 -16.66 9.76 29.05
CA ALA A 298 -16.98 10.26 30.39
C ALA A 298 -16.90 9.16 31.47
N ALA A 299 -17.30 7.93 31.14
CA ALA A 299 -17.18 6.79 32.04
C ALA A 299 -15.72 6.38 32.27
N ASN A 300 -14.91 6.25 31.21
CA ASN A 300 -13.49 5.92 31.31
C ASN A 300 -12.70 6.97 32.10
N LEU A 301 -12.94 8.26 31.87
CA LEU A 301 -12.30 9.35 32.61
C LEU A 301 -12.63 9.32 34.12
N ILE A 302 -13.83 8.89 34.51
CA ILE A 302 -14.18 8.66 35.93
C ILE A 302 -13.49 7.40 36.46
N LEU A 303 -13.53 6.29 35.73
CA LEU A 303 -12.96 5.01 36.15
C LEU A 303 -11.45 5.06 36.37
N GLN A 304 -10.72 5.77 35.50
CA GLN A 304 -9.27 5.99 35.60
C GLN A 304 -8.90 7.14 36.56
N GLY A 305 -9.89 7.78 37.19
CA GLY A 305 -9.66 8.84 38.18
C GLY A 305 -9.21 10.19 37.62
N ALA A 306 -9.32 10.41 36.29
CA ALA A 306 -9.14 11.73 35.69
C ALA A 306 -10.22 12.73 36.18
N VAL A 307 -11.44 12.23 36.46
CA VAL A 307 -12.56 13.03 36.97
C VAL A 307 -13.05 12.49 38.32
N ASP A 308 -12.99 13.32 39.37
CA ASP A 308 -13.61 13.02 40.66
C ASP A 308 -15.13 13.29 40.62
N ALA A 309 -15.89 12.23 40.30
CA ALA A 309 -17.33 12.21 40.41
C ALA A 309 -17.84 11.66 41.77
N GLY A 310 -17.02 11.59 42.82
CA GLY A 310 -17.38 11.07 44.14
C GLY A 310 -18.48 11.85 44.89
N THR A 311 -18.83 13.05 44.41
CA THR A 311 -19.99 13.81 44.91
C THR A 311 -21.32 13.44 44.23
N CYS A 312 -21.28 12.67 43.15
CA CYS A 312 -22.46 12.17 42.46
C CYS A 312 -22.99 10.88 43.09
N PRO A 313 -24.29 10.56 42.91
CA PRO A 313 -24.82 9.23 43.19
C PRO A 313 -23.97 8.16 42.51
N ASP A 314 -23.68 7.08 43.25
CA ASP A 314 -22.88 5.94 42.80
C ASP A 314 -21.54 6.30 42.14
N GLY A 315 -20.92 7.40 42.59
CA GLY A 315 -19.64 7.89 42.05
C GLY A 315 -19.73 8.42 40.62
N GLY A 316 -20.93 8.79 40.15
CA GLY A 316 -21.16 9.26 38.78
C GLY A 316 -21.43 8.15 37.77
N LEU A 317 -21.45 6.88 38.19
CA LEU A 317 -21.68 5.72 37.32
C LEU A 317 -23.02 5.04 37.63
N THR A 318 -23.35 4.02 36.84
CA THR A 318 -24.47 3.08 37.03
C THR A 318 -23.95 1.64 36.87
N PRO A 319 -24.71 0.60 37.28
CA PRO A 319 -24.29 -0.78 37.12
C PRO A 319 -23.93 -1.11 35.67
N GLY A 320 -22.77 -1.73 35.46
CA GLY A 320 -22.20 -1.94 34.12
C GLY A 320 -21.24 -0.84 33.65
N ASN A 321 -20.76 0.01 34.57
CA ASN A 321 -19.78 1.07 34.30
C ASN A 321 -20.27 2.18 33.35
N VAL A 322 -21.58 2.30 33.11
CA VAL A 322 -22.15 3.36 32.26
C VAL A 322 -22.33 4.64 33.09
N VAL A 323 -21.87 5.78 32.56
CA VAL A 323 -21.98 7.09 33.25
C VAL A 323 -23.44 7.50 33.50
N ASN A 324 -23.71 8.09 34.66
CA ASN A 324 -25.00 8.69 34.99
C ASN A 324 -25.01 10.20 34.69
N GLN A 325 -26.19 10.83 34.66
CA GLN A 325 -26.32 12.26 34.31
C GLN A 325 -25.40 13.18 35.15
N CYS A 326 -25.25 12.91 36.45
CA CYS A 326 -24.36 13.70 37.30
C CYS A 326 -22.88 13.46 36.94
N GLY A 327 -22.48 12.21 36.67
CA GLY A 327 -21.14 11.90 36.16
C GLY A 327 -20.85 12.61 34.83
N LEU A 328 -21.81 12.60 33.90
CA LEU A 328 -21.67 13.24 32.59
C LEU A 328 -21.58 14.78 32.67
N GLU A 329 -22.26 15.39 33.64
CA GLU A 329 -22.12 16.81 33.97
C GLU A 329 -20.76 17.10 34.64
N ARG A 330 -20.26 16.21 35.50
CA ARG A 330 -18.94 16.35 36.15
C ARG A 330 -17.78 16.17 35.17
N SER A 331 -17.87 15.24 34.23
CA SER A 331 -16.82 14.97 33.25
C SER A 331 -16.81 15.95 32.09
N ARG A 332 -17.77 16.90 31.98
CA ARG A 332 -17.97 17.71 30.77
C ARG A 332 -16.71 18.43 30.29
N GLU A 333 -16.00 19.10 31.19
CA GLU A 333 -14.78 19.86 30.86
C GLU A 333 -13.67 18.92 30.36
N ALA A 334 -13.40 17.83 31.09
CA ALA A 334 -12.41 16.82 30.71
C ALA A 334 -12.78 16.06 29.41
N VAL A 335 -14.07 15.84 29.14
CA VAL A 335 -14.57 15.24 27.89
C VAL A 335 -14.34 16.18 26.71
N ASN A 336 -14.56 17.48 26.90
CA ASN A 336 -14.31 18.49 25.86
C ASN A 336 -12.81 18.70 25.59
N GLU A 337 -11.97 18.67 26.63
CA GLU A 337 -10.50 18.72 26.48
C GLU A 337 -9.99 17.45 25.78
N TRP A 338 -10.40 16.27 26.25
CA TRP A 338 -9.92 14.99 25.75
C TRP A 338 -10.33 14.71 24.30
N GLN A 339 -11.57 15.02 23.90
CA GLN A 339 -12.05 14.73 22.54
C GLN A 339 -11.36 15.60 21.47
N ASN A 340 -10.81 16.76 21.86
CA ASN A 340 -10.21 17.74 20.94
C ASN A 340 -8.68 17.81 21.01
N GLN A 341 -8.03 17.10 21.96
CA GLN A 341 -6.56 17.06 22.04
C GLN A 341 -5.88 16.49 20.78
N PHE A 342 -6.64 15.74 19.97
CA PHE A 342 -6.17 15.12 18.72
C PHE A 342 -6.40 16.01 17.48
N ASP A 343 -7.00 17.20 17.60
CA ASP A 343 -7.43 18.01 16.44
C ASP A 343 -6.25 18.47 15.57
N ASP A 344 -5.16 18.96 16.19
CA ASP A 344 -3.92 19.32 15.48
C ASP A 344 -3.33 18.14 14.69
N LEU A 345 -3.37 16.94 15.30
CA LEU A 345 -2.80 15.73 14.72
C LEU A 345 -3.69 15.16 13.61
N ILE A 346 -5.01 15.17 13.79
CA ILE A 346 -5.97 14.77 12.75
C ILE A 346 -5.82 15.71 11.53
N LEU A 347 -5.65 17.01 11.76
CA LEU A 347 -5.42 17.97 10.69
C LEU A 347 -4.08 17.73 9.98
N ALA A 348 -3.00 17.49 10.73
CA ALA A 348 -1.69 17.18 10.14
C ALA A 348 -1.71 15.88 9.31
N THR A 349 -2.31 14.80 9.83
CA THR A 349 -2.50 13.54 9.11
C THR A 349 -3.37 13.73 7.86
N ALA A 350 -4.41 14.56 7.93
CA ALA A 350 -5.24 14.89 6.77
C ALA A 350 -4.47 15.64 5.69
N MET A 351 -3.55 16.54 6.06
CA MET A 351 -2.66 17.22 5.11
C MET A 351 -1.60 16.28 4.49
N GLU A 352 -1.11 15.29 5.25
CA GLU A 352 -0.12 14.32 4.77
C GLU A 352 -0.73 13.22 3.88
N THR A 353 -1.94 12.78 4.20
CA THR A 353 -2.60 11.63 3.53
C THR A 353 -3.74 12.02 2.59
N ASN A 354 -4.09 13.31 2.52
CA ASN A 354 -5.28 13.88 1.87
C ASN A 354 -6.64 13.28 2.35
N VAL A 355 -6.66 12.36 3.32
CA VAL A 355 -7.90 11.82 3.93
C VAL A 355 -8.60 12.95 4.69
N PRO A 356 -9.90 13.21 4.47
CA PRO A 356 -10.56 14.36 5.10
C PRO A 356 -10.48 14.37 6.63
N ALA A 357 -10.10 15.51 7.20
CA ALA A 357 -9.96 15.64 8.65
C ALA A 357 -11.29 15.46 9.39
N ARG A 358 -12.41 15.93 8.83
CA ARG A 358 -13.74 15.68 9.42
C ARG A 358 -14.14 14.21 9.37
N LEU A 359 -13.77 13.48 8.32
CA LEU A 359 -13.99 12.03 8.22
C LEU A 359 -13.24 11.29 9.33
N LEU A 360 -11.95 11.59 9.53
CA LEU A 360 -11.14 11.01 10.61
C LEU A 360 -11.69 11.35 12.01
N LYS A 361 -12.07 12.60 12.24
CA LYS A 361 -12.69 13.07 13.48
C LYS A 361 -14.01 12.32 13.77
N ASN A 362 -14.88 12.21 12.77
CA ASN A 362 -16.17 11.51 12.88
C ASN A 362 -15.98 9.99 13.06
N LEU A 363 -14.98 9.39 12.41
CA LEU A 363 -14.59 7.99 12.61
C LEU A 363 -14.23 7.73 14.08
N PHE A 364 -13.27 8.47 14.65
CA PHE A 364 -12.84 8.26 16.04
C PHE A 364 -13.92 8.60 17.08
N ALA A 365 -14.76 9.60 16.79
CA ALA A 365 -15.97 9.89 17.54
C ALA A 365 -16.91 8.67 17.59
N ARG A 366 -17.11 8.01 16.44
CA ARG A 366 -18.06 6.90 16.32
C ARG A 366 -17.53 5.57 16.87
N GLU A 367 -16.23 5.33 16.70
CA GLU A 367 -15.55 4.07 17.01
C GLU A 367 -15.14 3.97 18.48
N SER A 368 -14.39 4.94 18.99
CA SER A 368 -13.84 4.91 20.35
C SER A 368 -14.38 5.99 21.28
N GLN A 369 -15.11 6.97 20.75
CA GLN A 369 -15.38 8.24 21.42
C GLN A 369 -14.07 8.89 21.91
N PHE A 370 -13.02 8.82 21.10
CA PHE A 370 -11.64 9.27 21.38
C PHE A 370 -10.93 8.56 22.55
N TRP A 371 -11.36 7.36 22.96
CA TRP A 371 -10.65 6.55 23.95
C TRP A 371 -9.69 5.55 23.28
N PRO A 372 -8.36 5.77 23.28
CA PRO A 372 -7.43 5.01 22.43
C PRO A 372 -7.06 3.60 22.95
N GLY A 373 -7.66 3.15 24.06
CA GLY A 373 -7.45 1.80 24.60
C GLY A 373 -8.42 0.76 24.03
N ILE A 374 -8.28 -0.49 24.48
CA ILE A 374 -9.13 -1.62 24.05
C ILE A 374 -10.62 -1.38 24.34
N PHE A 375 -11.48 -1.55 23.33
CA PHE A 375 -12.94 -1.40 23.44
C PHE A 375 -13.63 -2.76 23.56
N HIS A 376 -14.13 -3.06 24.77
CA HIS A 376 -14.77 -4.34 25.10
C HIS A 376 -13.86 -5.56 24.81
N ALA A 377 -14.33 -6.78 25.11
CA ALA A 377 -13.54 -8.00 24.96
C ALA A 377 -13.60 -8.59 23.53
N ALA A 378 -13.80 -7.75 22.51
CA ALA A 378 -14.10 -8.16 21.14
C ALA A 378 -12.86 -8.36 20.25
N GLY A 379 -11.74 -7.70 20.57
CA GLY A 379 -10.51 -7.70 19.76
C GLY A 379 -10.31 -6.43 18.93
N ASP A 380 -11.18 -5.44 19.11
CA ASP A 380 -11.11 -4.13 18.47
C ASP A 380 -10.23 -3.18 19.32
N ILE A 381 -9.29 -2.46 18.66
CA ILE A 381 -8.20 -1.76 19.35
C ILE A 381 -7.94 -0.36 18.76
N GLY A 382 -7.67 0.63 19.63
CA GLY A 382 -7.23 1.97 19.23
C GLY A 382 -8.37 2.94 18.87
N LEU A 383 -8.01 4.17 18.46
CA LEU A 383 -8.97 5.24 18.20
C LEU A 383 -10.05 4.89 17.16
N GLY A 384 -9.68 4.14 16.11
CA GLY A 384 -10.56 3.66 15.04
C GLY A 384 -10.86 2.16 15.10
N GLN A 385 -10.61 1.48 16.22
CA GLN A 385 -11.05 0.09 16.46
C GLN A 385 -10.54 -0.94 15.42
N LEU A 386 -9.22 -1.00 15.22
CA LEU A 386 -8.58 -1.93 14.29
C LEU A 386 -8.72 -3.39 14.76
N THR A 387 -8.99 -4.28 13.82
CA THR A 387 -8.97 -5.74 14.00
C THR A 387 -7.89 -6.37 13.13
N GLU A 388 -7.56 -7.65 13.34
CA GLU A 388 -6.65 -8.36 12.42
C GLU A 388 -7.15 -8.36 10.97
N ASN A 389 -8.47 -8.41 10.72
CA ASN A 389 -9.03 -8.32 9.37
C ASN A 389 -8.92 -6.89 8.78
N GLY A 390 -9.05 -5.86 9.61
CA GLY A 390 -8.78 -4.48 9.23
C GLY A 390 -7.30 -4.27 8.90
N ALA A 391 -6.40 -4.88 9.67
CA ALA A 391 -4.96 -4.88 9.41
C ALA A 391 -4.59 -5.65 8.13
N ASP A 392 -5.23 -6.79 7.85
CA ASP A 392 -5.12 -7.53 6.58
C ASP A 392 -5.46 -6.60 5.40
N THR A 393 -6.60 -5.92 5.50
CA THR A 393 -7.08 -4.97 4.50
C THR A 393 -6.08 -3.82 4.30
N ALA A 394 -5.61 -3.21 5.39
CA ALA A 394 -4.63 -2.13 5.37
C ALA A 394 -3.32 -2.52 4.66
N LEU A 395 -2.77 -3.70 5.00
CA LEU A 395 -1.51 -4.19 4.46
C LEU A 395 -1.63 -4.72 3.02
N PHE A 396 -2.79 -5.26 2.65
CA PHE A 396 -3.04 -5.76 1.30
C PHE A 396 -3.29 -4.64 0.29
N TRP A 397 -4.18 -3.70 0.62
CA TRP A 397 -4.68 -2.70 -0.34
C TRP A 397 -3.88 -1.39 -0.33
N ASN A 398 -3.17 -1.04 0.76
CA ASN A 398 -2.29 0.12 0.76
C ASN A 398 -0.81 -0.30 0.64
N ARG A 399 -0.36 -0.55 -0.61
CA ARG A 399 1.01 -0.97 -0.90
C ARG A 399 2.07 0.02 -0.41
N SER A 400 1.79 1.33 -0.48
CA SER A 400 2.70 2.36 0.02
C SER A 400 2.90 2.25 1.53
N PHE A 401 1.81 2.08 2.28
CA PHE A 401 1.86 1.85 3.72
C PHE A 401 2.55 0.54 4.08
N PHE A 402 2.23 -0.58 3.41
CA PHE A 402 2.91 -1.86 3.60
C PHE A 402 4.43 -1.76 3.40
N ASN A 403 4.88 -1.10 2.33
CA ASN A 403 6.31 -0.94 2.03
C ASN A 403 7.07 -0.17 3.13
N GLN A 404 6.38 0.72 3.84
CA GLN A 404 6.95 1.49 4.96
C GLN A 404 6.86 0.74 6.29
N PHE A 405 5.75 0.03 6.55
CA PHE A 405 5.48 -0.65 7.80
C PHE A 405 6.22 -1.99 7.93
N CYS A 406 6.24 -2.81 6.87
CA CYS A 406 6.82 -4.16 6.94
C CYS A 406 8.31 -4.18 7.40
N PRO A 407 9.20 -3.29 6.92
CA PRO A 407 10.58 -3.21 7.39
C PRO A 407 10.78 -2.80 8.86
N LEU A 408 9.72 -2.36 9.55
CA LEU A 408 9.75 -2.09 10.99
C LEU A 408 9.53 -3.38 11.82
N VAL A 409 8.99 -4.43 11.19
CA VAL A 409 8.61 -5.70 11.82
C VAL A 409 9.59 -6.82 11.43
N MET A 410 9.98 -6.90 10.15
CA MET A 410 10.79 -7.99 9.60
C MET A 410 11.78 -7.52 8.52
N ASP A 411 12.55 -8.44 7.95
CA ASP A 411 13.62 -8.10 7.01
C ASP A 411 13.08 -7.52 5.69
N SER A 412 13.74 -6.46 5.22
CA SER A 412 13.43 -5.78 3.96
C SER A 412 13.44 -6.69 2.72
N GLU A 413 14.27 -7.74 2.69
CA GLU A 413 14.30 -8.71 1.57
C GLU A 413 13.00 -9.52 1.52
N ILE A 414 12.44 -9.87 2.68
CA ILE A 414 11.13 -10.55 2.80
C ILE A 414 10.01 -9.60 2.37
N CYS A 415 10.02 -8.37 2.89
CA CYS A 415 9.03 -7.34 2.53
C CYS A 415 9.00 -7.03 1.02
N GLY A 416 10.14 -7.15 0.33
CA GLY A 416 10.26 -6.94 -1.12
C GLY A 416 9.38 -7.86 -1.98
N ALA A 417 8.89 -8.98 -1.44
CA ALA A 417 7.94 -9.85 -2.13
C ALA A 417 6.53 -9.22 -2.28
N GLY A 418 6.17 -8.27 -1.43
CA GLY A 418 4.80 -7.72 -1.34
C GLY A 418 3.85 -8.59 -0.51
N TYR A 419 2.93 -7.96 0.23
CA TYR A 419 2.09 -8.61 1.24
C TYR A 419 1.41 -9.92 0.79
N ALA A 420 0.81 -9.91 -0.40
CA ALA A 420 0.08 -11.06 -0.96
C ALA A 420 0.97 -12.29 -1.27
N ASN A 421 2.30 -12.12 -1.36
CA ASN A 421 3.26 -13.19 -1.66
C ASN A 421 4.01 -13.70 -0.43
N LEU A 422 3.73 -13.15 0.76
CA LEU A 422 4.31 -13.60 2.03
C LEU A 422 3.69 -14.94 2.48
N GLU A 423 4.42 -15.68 3.32
CA GLU A 423 3.88 -16.88 3.97
C GLU A 423 2.79 -16.52 4.99
N GLU A 424 1.87 -17.45 5.28
CA GLU A 424 0.67 -17.18 6.11
C GLU A 424 1.03 -16.70 7.53
N ASP A 425 2.13 -17.22 8.10
CA ASP A 425 2.66 -16.81 9.40
C ASP A 425 3.33 -15.43 9.37
N GLN A 426 4.01 -15.06 8.28
CA GLN A 426 4.54 -13.72 8.05
C GLN A 426 3.41 -12.68 7.92
N GLN A 427 2.33 -13.01 7.20
CA GLN A 427 1.13 -12.17 7.13
C GLN A 427 0.48 -12.01 8.51
N GLU A 428 0.37 -13.10 9.28
CA GLU A 428 -0.19 -13.11 10.64
C GLU A 428 0.68 -12.32 11.64
N GLU A 429 2.01 -12.37 11.50
CA GLU A 429 2.95 -11.54 12.27
C GLU A 429 2.75 -10.05 11.97
N LEU A 430 2.68 -9.66 10.69
CA LEU A 430 2.43 -8.26 10.30
C LEU A 430 1.07 -7.74 10.76
N ARG A 431 -0.01 -8.54 10.65
CA ARG A 431 -1.34 -8.15 11.14
C ARG A 431 -1.32 -7.88 12.64
N ARG A 432 -0.73 -8.78 13.43
CA ARG A 432 -0.62 -8.62 14.88
C ARG A 432 0.31 -7.47 15.28
N ALA A 433 1.39 -7.24 14.54
CA ALA A 433 2.26 -6.09 14.77
C ALA A 433 1.53 -4.76 14.51
N LEU A 434 0.71 -4.69 13.46
CA LEU A 434 -0.09 -3.51 13.13
C LEU A 434 -1.21 -3.27 14.14
N VAL A 435 -1.93 -4.31 14.56
CA VAL A 435 -2.92 -4.24 15.64
C VAL A 435 -2.28 -3.80 16.97
N GLY A 436 -1.09 -4.34 17.28
CA GLY A 436 -0.32 -3.93 18.45
C GLY A 436 0.19 -2.49 18.40
N SER A 437 0.44 -1.93 17.21
CA SER A 437 0.89 -0.54 17.04
C SER A 437 -0.23 0.51 17.16
N VAL A 438 -1.49 0.07 17.31
CA VAL A 438 -2.62 0.97 17.62
C VAL A 438 -3.19 0.76 19.03
N ASP A 439 -2.65 -0.16 19.83
CA ASP A 439 -3.04 -0.32 21.23
C ASP A 439 -2.32 0.70 22.12
N ALA A 440 -3.04 1.74 22.58
CA ALA A 440 -2.48 2.67 23.56
C ALA A 440 -2.52 2.13 25.01
N SER A 441 -3.03 0.92 25.27
CA SER A 441 -3.21 0.40 26.64
C SER A 441 -1.87 0.09 27.32
N CYS A 442 -1.63 0.68 28.49
CA CYS A 442 -0.35 0.57 29.21
C CYS A 442 -0.56 0.52 30.74
N GLU A 443 -0.18 -0.60 31.39
CA GLU A 443 -0.41 -0.84 32.83
C GLU A 443 0.28 0.18 33.75
N ASP A 444 1.49 0.62 33.40
CA ASP A 444 2.31 1.56 34.20
C ASP A 444 2.12 3.05 33.81
N CYS A 445 1.28 3.36 32.81
CA CYS A 445 1.11 4.71 32.29
C CYS A 445 0.01 5.52 33.02
N PRO A 446 0.08 6.87 33.02
CA PRO A 446 -1.02 7.71 33.48
C PRO A 446 -2.33 7.36 32.79
N LEU A 447 -3.42 7.22 33.56
CA LEU A 447 -4.76 6.82 33.08
C LEU A 447 -4.81 5.44 32.38
N GLY A 448 -3.74 4.65 32.45
CA GLY A 448 -3.63 3.36 31.77
C GLY A 448 -3.33 3.46 30.27
N LEU A 449 -2.85 4.62 29.78
CA LEU A 449 -2.67 4.90 28.34
C LEU A 449 -1.30 5.52 28.01
N ASP A 450 -0.67 5.06 26.92
CA ASP A 450 0.43 5.76 26.25
C ASP A 450 -0.12 6.61 25.09
N LEU A 451 -0.22 7.93 25.33
CA LEU A 451 -0.70 8.88 24.31
C LEU A 451 0.25 8.97 23.11
N THR A 452 1.54 8.66 23.25
CA THR A 452 2.48 8.62 22.12
C THR A 452 2.09 7.53 21.11
N GLN A 453 1.57 6.40 21.61
CA GLN A 453 1.08 5.30 20.78
C GLN A 453 -0.28 5.63 20.17
N ALA A 454 -1.14 6.33 20.93
CA ALA A 454 -2.40 6.86 20.41
C ALA A 454 -2.17 7.84 19.24
N ASP A 455 -1.19 8.73 19.35
CA ASP A 455 -0.84 9.68 18.30
C ASP A 455 -0.40 8.96 17.01
N PHE A 456 0.51 7.97 17.13
CA PHE A 456 0.91 7.15 15.98
C PHE A 456 -0.28 6.45 15.31
N SER A 457 -1.27 6.01 16.08
CA SER A 457 -2.43 5.30 15.54
C SER A 457 -3.29 6.13 14.57
N VAL A 458 -3.29 7.47 14.69
CA VAL A 458 -4.08 8.36 13.80
C VAL A 458 -3.68 8.18 12.33
N GLY A 459 -2.38 8.12 12.04
CA GLY A 459 -1.86 7.85 10.70
C GLY A 459 -2.21 6.45 10.19
N VAL A 460 -2.16 5.44 11.05
CA VAL A 460 -2.56 4.06 10.70
C VAL A 460 -4.02 4.00 10.25
N PHE A 461 -4.93 4.68 10.95
CA PHE A 461 -6.35 4.70 10.59
C PHE A 461 -6.62 5.46 9.28
N ALA A 462 -5.88 6.53 9.00
CA ALA A 462 -5.93 7.20 7.69
C ALA A 462 -5.48 6.27 6.55
N HIS A 463 -4.36 5.56 6.71
CA HIS A 463 -3.92 4.55 5.74
C HIS A 463 -4.88 3.37 5.60
N THR A 464 -5.59 3.00 6.68
CA THR A 464 -6.65 1.97 6.67
C THR A 464 -7.89 2.45 5.91
N LEU A 465 -8.29 3.73 6.00
CA LEU A 465 -9.36 4.29 5.16
C LEU A 465 -8.98 4.27 3.66
N ILE A 466 -7.74 4.64 3.31
CA ILE A 466 -7.24 4.54 1.93
C ILE A 466 -7.30 3.08 1.45
N ALA A 467 -6.84 2.12 2.24
CA ALA A 467 -6.93 0.70 1.89
C ALA A 467 -8.39 0.22 1.66
N ASN A 468 -9.33 0.73 2.47
CA ASN A 468 -10.74 0.40 2.31
C ASN A 468 -11.37 1.05 1.06
N CYS A 469 -10.85 2.19 0.59
CA CYS A 469 -11.34 2.87 -0.61
C CYS A 469 -10.85 2.18 -1.90
N GLU A 470 -9.59 1.73 -1.90
CA GLU A 470 -8.98 0.85 -2.92
C GLU A 470 -9.78 -0.45 -3.06
N GLN A 471 -10.03 -1.13 -1.93
CA GLN A 471 -10.86 -2.34 -1.95
C GLN A 471 -12.31 -2.05 -2.36
N THR A 472 -12.86 -0.89 -2.02
CA THR A 472 -14.21 -0.47 -2.48
C THR A 472 -14.25 -0.35 -4.00
N ALA A 473 -13.23 0.23 -4.62
CA ALA A 473 -13.10 0.30 -6.08
C ALA A 473 -13.14 -1.10 -6.71
N GLN A 474 -12.33 -2.02 -6.19
CA GLN A 474 -12.29 -3.40 -6.67
C GLN A 474 -13.62 -4.14 -6.44
N VAL A 475 -14.29 -3.92 -5.31
CA VAL A 475 -15.60 -4.53 -5.01
C VAL A 475 -16.67 -3.99 -5.97
N VAL A 476 -16.71 -2.68 -6.23
CA VAL A 476 -17.62 -2.10 -7.22
C VAL A 476 -17.37 -2.70 -8.61
N TYR A 477 -16.12 -2.75 -9.07
CA TYR A 477 -15.76 -3.34 -10.36
C TYR A 477 -16.11 -4.84 -10.45
N ASN A 478 -15.77 -5.63 -9.43
CA ASN A 478 -15.99 -7.08 -9.42
C ASN A 478 -17.47 -7.48 -9.49
N TYR A 479 -18.36 -6.68 -8.89
CA TYR A 479 -19.78 -7.02 -8.78
C TYR A 479 -20.66 -6.32 -9.82
N THR A 480 -20.25 -5.18 -10.36
CA THR A 480 -20.99 -4.45 -11.43
C THR A 480 -20.40 -4.60 -12.84
N GLY A 481 -19.12 -4.95 -12.95
CA GLY A 481 -18.39 -5.00 -14.23
C GLY A 481 -18.13 -3.63 -14.86
N LYS A 482 -18.23 -2.53 -14.10
CA LYS A 482 -18.07 -1.13 -14.54
C LYS A 482 -17.03 -0.40 -13.68
N SER A 483 -16.57 0.77 -14.12
CA SER A 483 -15.74 1.65 -13.28
C SER A 483 -16.56 2.17 -12.09
N PRO A 484 -15.95 2.49 -10.93
CA PRO A 484 -16.63 3.19 -9.84
C PRO A 484 -17.34 4.48 -10.31
N SER A 485 -16.68 5.25 -11.19
CA SER A 485 -17.20 6.47 -11.80
C SER A 485 -18.46 6.29 -12.66
N ASP A 486 -18.62 5.11 -13.29
CA ASP A 486 -19.80 4.81 -14.11
C ASP A 486 -21.09 4.60 -13.28
N VAL A 487 -20.96 4.33 -11.97
CA VAL A 487 -22.06 3.80 -11.16
C VAL A 487 -22.39 4.59 -9.89
N ALA A 488 -21.43 5.28 -9.29
CA ALA A 488 -21.62 5.93 -7.99
C ALA A 488 -20.94 7.30 -7.93
N SER A 489 -21.47 8.21 -7.09
CA SER A 489 -20.83 9.50 -6.85
C SER A 489 -19.65 9.37 -5.89
N TYR A 490 -18.73 10.35 -5.89
CA TYR A 490 -17.62 10.42 -4.94
C TYR A 490 -18.09 10.31 -3.47
N GLU A 491 -19.24 10.91 -3.13
CA GLU A 491 -19.81 10.83 -1.78
C GLU A 491 -20.37 9.43 -1.47
N ASP A 492 -21.05 8.79 -2.43
CA ASP A 492 -21.57 7.43 -2.26
C ASP A 492 -20.43 6.40 -2.14
N LEU A 493 -19.33 6.59 -2.89
CA LEU A 493 -18.13 5.74 -2.82
C LEU A 493 -17.43 5.85 -1.45
N TRP A 494 -17.41 7.03 -0.82
CA TRP A 494 -16.98 7.16 0.57
C TRP A 494 -17.94 6.48 1.56
N LYS A 495 -19.25 6.54 1.33
CA LYS A 495 -20.23 5.79 2.16
C LYS A 495 -20.04 4.28 1.99
N PHE A 496 -19.74 3.79 0.79
CA PHE A 496 -19.39 2.39 0.55
C PHE A 496 -18.05 2.01 1.19
N THR A 497 -17.08 2.92 1.22
CA THR A 497 -15.81 2.76 1.93
C THR A 497 -16.02 2.61 3.44
N LEU A 498 -16.95 3.34 4.03
CA LEU A 498 -17.33 3.19 5.44
C LEU A 498 -18.07 1.87 5.72
N VAL A 499 -18.88 1.35 4.77
CA VAL A 499 -19.43 -0.02 4.85
C VAL A 499 -18.29 -1.05 4.83
N ASN A 500 -17.30 -0.86 3.95
CA ASN A 500 -16.16 -1.76 3.84
C ASN A 500 -15.33 -1.76 5.14
N TYR A 501 -15.04 -0.57 5.68
CA TYR A 501 -14.31 -0.40 6.94
C TYR A 501 -15.02 -1.09 8.11
N ASN A 502 -16.34 -0.90 8.26
CA ASN A 502 -17.09 -1.37 9.43
C ASN A 502 -17.54 -2.84 9.33
N ALA A 503 -17.93 -3.30 8.14
CA ALA A 503 -18.58 -4.59 7.93
C ALA A 503 -17.89 -5.48 6.89
N GLY A 504 -16.81 -4.99 6.26
CA GLY A 504 -16.00 -5.73 5.29
C GLY A 504 -16.59 -5.78 3.89
N GLY A 505 -15.70 -6.01 2.91
CA GLY A 505 -16.03 -5.99 1.48
C GLY A 505 -17.06 -7.05 1.06
N GLY A 506 -17.25 -8.10 1.87
CA GLY A 506 -18.33 -9.07 1.68
C GLY A 506 -19.73 -8.47 1.90
N CYS A 507 -19.92 -7.67 2.95
CA CYS A 507 -21.18 -6.97 3.20
C CYS A 507 -21.47 -5.92 2.12
N LEU A 508 -20.44 -5.19 1.67
CA LEU A 508 -20.56 -4.27 0.55
C LEU A 508 -20.94 -5.00 -0.75
N ALA A 509 -20.23 -6.08 -1.09
CA ALA A 509 -20.50 -6.90 -2.27
C ALA A 509 -21.93 -7.46 -2.32
N GLU A 510 -22.44 -7.99 -1.20
CA GLU A 510 -23.83 -8.46 -1.10
C GLU A 510 -24.83 -7.31 -1.32
N ALA A 511 -24.56 -6.13 -0.76
CA ALA A 511 -25.43 -4.97 -0.91
C ALA A 511 -25.46 -4.43 -2.35
N LEU A 512 -24.31 -4.28 -3.01
CA LEU A 512 -24.22 -3.84 -4.42
C LEU A 512 -24.92 -4.84 -5.36
N THR A 513 -24.70 -6.15 -5.16
CA THR A 513 -25.36 -7.22 -5.92
C THR A 513 -26.89 -7.14 -5.77
N GLY A 514 -27.37 -6.83 -4.56
CA GLY A 514 -28.80 -6.63 -4.28
C GLY A 514 -29.38 -5.42 -5.00
N ALA A 515 -28.68 -4.28 -4.97
CA ALA A 515 -29.12 -3.03 -5.58
C ALA A 515 -29.18 -3.11 -7.11
N GLU A 516 -28.10 -3.58 -7.77
CA GLU A 516 -28.04 -3.72 -9.23
C GLU A 516 -29.07 -4.75 -9.74
N GLY A 517 -29.29 -5.83 -8.99
CA GLY A 517 -30.31 -6.84 -9.31
C GLY A 517 -31.77 -6.35 -9.27
N VAL A 518 -32.01 -5.14 -8.74
CA VAL A 518 -33.35 -4.52 -8.63
C VAL A 518 -33.54 -3.36 -9.60
N SER A 519 -32.47 -2.70 -10.08
CA SER A 519 -32.58 -1.59 -11.04
C SER A 519 -31.28 -1.22 -11.76
N ASP A 520 -31.37 -0.84 -13.04
CA ASP A 520 -30.32 -0.14 -13.81
C ASP A 520 -30.10 1.33 -13.35
N LEU A 521 -30.33 1.64 -12.07
CA LEU A 521 -30.15 3.00 -11.51
C LEU A 521 -28.73 3.19 -10.97
N PRO A 522 -28.24 4.44 -10.86
CA PRO A 522 -27.02 4.73 -10.12
C PRO A 522 -27.03 4.15 -8.70
N LEU A 523 -25.87 3.66 -8.28
CA LEU A 523 -25.62 3.10 -6.96
C LEU A 523 -25.38 4.25 -5.98
N THR A 524 -26.50 4.73 -5.44
CA THR A 524 -26.57 5.73 -4.38
C THR A 524 -26.68 5.07 -3.01
N TRP A 525 -26.34 5.76 -1.93
CA TRP A 525 -26.52 5.28 -0.57
C TRP A 525 -27.97 4.85 -0.27
N ASP A 526 -28.96 5.60 -0.74
CA ASP A 526 -30.39 5.28 -0.59
C ASP A 526 -30.81 4.01 -1.34
N SER A 527 -30.13 3.66 -2.45
CA SER A 527 -30.41 2.44 -3.21
C SER A 527 -29.64 1.21 -2.72
N VAL A 528 -28.45 1.38 -2.13
CA VAL A 528 -27.59 0.29 -1.65
C VAL A 528 -27.85 -0.07 -0.19
N SER A 529 -28.02 0.92 0.70
CA SER A 529 -28.19 0.68 2.14
C SER A 529 -29.36 -0.25 2.52
N PRO A 530 -30.50 -0.33 1.80
CA PRO A 530 -31.57 -1.28 2.13
C PRO A 530 -31.18 -2.77 2.00
N PHE A 531 -30.08 -3.07 1.30
CA PHE A 531 -29.57 -4.43 1.11
C PHE A 531 -28.54 -4.85 2.17
N LEU A 532 -28.08 -3.92 3.02
CA LEU A 532 -27.27 -4.22 4.21
C LEU A 532 -28.16 -4.88 5.27
N THR A 533 -28.23 -6.20 5.24
CA THR A 533 -29.14 -7.00 6.08
C THR A 533 -28.38 -7.97 7.00
N GLY A 534 -29.07 -8.54 7.98
CA GLY A 534 -28.49 -9.54 8.88
C GLY A 534 -27.35 -8.97 9.72
N ALA A 535 -26.15 -9.54 9.60
CA ALA A 535 -24.97 -9.03 10.30
C ALA A 535 -24.49 -7.66 9.77
N CYS A 536 -24.72 -7.38 8.48
CA CYS A 536 -24.27 -6.16 7.82
C CYS A 536 -25.12 -4.92 8.18
N SER A 537 -26.31 -5.09 8.78
CA SER A 537 -27.24 -3.97 8.98
C SER A 537 -26.75 -2.90 9.96
N GLY A 538 -25.79 -3.22 10.82
CA GLY A 538 -25.16 -2.24 11.72
C GLY A 538 -24.39 -1.15 10.97
N ALA A 539 -23.89 -1.45 9.76
CA ALA A 539 -23.18 -0.47 8.93
C ALA A 539 -24.07 0.69 8.47
N VAL A 540 -25.40 0.51 8.42
CA VAL A 540 -26.32 1.58 8.00
C VAL A 540 -26.31 2.73 9.00
N ASP A 541 -26.50 2.44 10.29
CA ASP A 541 -26.45 3.45 11.35
C ASP A 541 -25.04 4.03 11.46
N TYR A 542 -24.00 3.21 11.36
CA TYR A 542 -22.61 3.64 11.38
C TYR A 542 -22.24 4.67 10.30
N VAL A 543 -22.57 4.39 9.03
CA VAL A 543 -22.31 5.30 7.91
C VAL A 543 -23.12 6.60 8.07
N ASN A 544 -24.37 6.48 8.50
CA ASN A 544 -25.23 7.63 8.75
C ASN A 544 -24.72 8.52 9.90
N ASP A 545 -24.21 7.93 10.99
CA ASP A 545 -23.65 8.67 12.13
C ASP A 545 -22.35 9.41 11.77
N ILE A 546 -21.60 8.95 10.77
CA ILE A 546 -20.34 9.58 10.31
C ILE A 546 -20.55 10.63 9.22
N SER A 547 -21.61 10.51 8.41
CA SER A 547 -21.87 11.34 7.22
C SER A 547 -22.98 12.39 7.37
N GLN A 548 -23.40 12.71 8.59
CA GLN A 548 -24.46 13.70 8.92
C GLN A 548 -23.95 14.88 9.75
#